data_AF-A0A7C5SLM9-F1
#
_entry.id   AF-A0A7C5SLM9-F1
#
_cell.length_a   1.000
_cell.length_b   1.000
_cell.length_c   1.000
_cell.angle_alpha   90.00
_cell.angle_beta   90.00
_cell.angle_gamma   90.00
#
_symmetry.space_group_name_H-M   'P 1'
#
loop_
_entity.id
_entity.type
_entity.pdbx_description
1 polymer ?
#
loop_
_entity_poly.entity_id
_entity_poly.type
_entity_poly.pdbx_seq_one_letter_code
_entity_poly.pdbx_strand_id
1 'polypeptide(L)'
;MEKADRTVAHAAARVAALALLVALTGCRGGQKIDYARPEPVGLTDGGVIDIQVYRDVTTLEFTNTTARRFEDATVWLNQRFSRPVGTIEPGQSVTLPLREFVDEFGDTFRAGGFFATRDPDPVVLAQLESGGVMYGLLLGGNRIK
;
A
#
# COMPACT_ATOMS: atom_id res chain seq x y z
N MET A 1 33.57 49.50 -27.71
CA MET A 1 32.47 49.16 -26.78
C MET A 1 31.61 47.97 -27.21
N GLU A 2 31.94 47.24 -28.29
CA GLU A 2 31.07 46.17 -28.84
C GLU A 2 31.33 44.74 -28.30
N LYS A 3 32.51 44.46 -27.72
CA LYS A 3 32.85 43.12 -27.20
C LYS A 3 32.18 42.77 -25.86
N ALA A 4 31.90 43.77 -25.02
CA ALA A 4 31.31 43.54 -23.69
C ALA A 4 29.88 42.99 -23.79
N ASP A 5 29.10 43.48 -24.76
CA ASP A 5 27.68 43.17 -24.92
C ASP A 5 27.43 41.70 -25.32
N ARG A 6 28.27 41.17 -26.21
CA ARG A 6 28.16 39.76 -26.68
C ARG A 6 28.47 38.77 -25.56
N THR A 7 29.34 39.14 -24.62
CA THR A 7 29.77 38.27 -23.51
C THR A 7 28.66 38.11 -22.47
N VAL A 8 27.93 39.19 -22.20
CA VAL A 8 26.76 39.22 -21.30
C VAL A 8 25.59 38.45 -21.92
N ALA A 9 25.36 38.60 -23.23
CA ALA A 9 24.33 37.85 -23.95
C ALA A 9 24.57 36.32 -23.92
N HIS A 10 25.82 35.87 -24.09
CA HIS A 10 26.16 34.44 -24.00
C HIS A 10 26.06 33.89 -22.57
N ALA A 11 26.37 34.70 -21.55
CA ALA A 11 26.21 34.31 -20.15
C ALA A 11 24.72 34.15 -19.78
N ALA A 12 23.87 35.10 -20.19
CA ALA A 12 22.42 35.03 -19.97
C ALA A 12 21.78 33.82 -20.67
N ALA A 13 22.17 33.53 -21.92
CA ALA A 13 21.67 32.37 -22.66
C ALA A 13 22.04 31.03 -22.00
N ARG A 14 23.25 30.93 -21.41
CA ARG A 14 23.69 29.73 -20.69
C ARG A 14 22.96 29.52 -19.37
N VAL A 15 22.69 30.59 -18.63
CA VAL A 15 21.91 30.52 -17.37
C VAL A 15 20.46 30.12 -17.64
N ALA A 16 19.84 30.68 -18.69
CA ALA A 16 18.49 30.31 -19.11
C ALA A 16 18.40 28.84 -19.55
N ALA A 17 19.38 28.36 -20.31
CA ALA A 17 19.44 26.95 -20.72
C ALA A 17 19.61 25.99 -19.52
N LEU A 18 20.42 26.37 -18.53
CA LEU A 18 20.63 25.57 -17.32
C LEU A 18 19.36 25.52 -16.44
N ALA A 19 18.66 26.65 -16.29
CA ALA A 19 17.39 26.71 -15.56
C ALA A 19 16.30 25.85 -16.22
N LEU A 20 16.27 25.80 -17.56
CA LEU A 20 15.32 24.98 -18.31
C LEU A 20 15.61 23.47 -18.15
N LEU A 21 16.88 23.07 -18.07
CA LEU A 21 17.27 21.67 -17.84
C LEU A 21 16.92 21.18 -16.43
N VAL A 22 17.03 22.04 -15.41
CA VAL A 22 16.63 21.71 -14.02
C VAL A 22 15.11 21.60 -13.87
N ALA A 23 14.34 22.36 -14.66
CA ALA A 23 12.88 22.30 -14.64
C ALA A 23 12.30 20.98 -15.18
N LEU A 24 13.07 20.23 -15.99
CA LEU A 24 12.62 18.99 -16.64
C LEU A 24 12.85 17.72 -15.80
N THR A 25 13.58 17.79 -14.67
CA THR A 25 13.87 16.62 -13.83
C THR A 25 12.82 16.33 -12.75
N GLY A 26 11.70 17.05 -12.72
CA GLY A 26 10.74 17.03 -11.61
C GLY A 26 9.64 15.96 -11.67
N CYS A 27 9.36 15.34 -12.81
CA CYS A 27 8.25 14.40 -12.95
C CYS A 27 8.68 12.96 -12.67
N ARG A 28 8.75 12.57 -11.39
CA ARG A 28 8.85 11.16 -11.01
C ARG A 28 7.44 10.57 -11.01
N GLY A 29 7.02 9.97 -12.12
CA GLY A 29 5.76 9.24 -12.20
C GLY A 29 5.77 8.05 -11.23
N GLY A 30 4.75 7.97 -10.37
CA GLY A 30 4.54 6.82 -9.48
C GLY A 30 4.27 5.55 -10.29
N GLN A 31 4.70 4.40 -9.77
CA GLN A 31 4.39 3.12 -10.40
C GLN A 31 2.88 2.87 -10.27
N LYS A 32 2.20 2.66 -11.41
CA LYS A 32 0.79 2.27 -11.41
C LYS A 32 0.68 0.82 -10.93
N ILE A 33 -0.10 0.59 -9.87
CA ILE A 33 -0.38 -0.74 -9.34
C ILE A 33 -1.81 -1.08 -9.74
N ASP A 34 -1.99 -2.15 -10.54
CA ASP A 34 -3.26 -2.41 -11.24
C ASP A 34 -4.46 -2.67 -10.33
N TYR A 35 -4.21 -3.12 -9.09
CA TYR A 35 -5.26 -3.42 -8.11
C TYR A 35 -5.48 -2.31 -7.08
N ALA A 36 -4.77 -1.18 -7.18
CA ALA A 36 -4.96 -0.02 -6.31
C ALA A 36 -6.38 0.55 -6.52
N ARG A 37 -7.20 0.51 -5.46
CA ARG A 37 -8.58 1.02 -5.48
C ARG A 37 -8.99 1.53 -4.09
N PRO A 38 -9.95 2.47 -4.01
CA PRO A 38 -10.57 2.85 -2.74
C PRO A 38 -11.35 1.67 -2.14
N GLU A 39 -11.54 1.70 -0.82
CA GLU A 39 -12.43 0.75 -0.15
C GLU A 39 -13.85 0.84 -0.73
N PRO A 40 -14.46 -0.29 -1.10
CA PRO A 40 -15.81 -0.28 -1.64
C PRO A 40 -16.82 0.14 -0.56
N VAL A 41 -17.64 1.13 -0.90
CA VAL A 41 -18.76 1.58 -0.07
C VAL A 41 -20.03 0.77 -0.37
N GLY A 42 -20.82 0.50 0.66
CA GLY A 42 -22.13 -0.16 0.50
C GLY A 42 -22.08 -1.69 0.32
N LEU A 43 -20.97 -2.33 0.68
CA LEU A 43 -20.93 -3.79 0.81
C LEU A 43 -21.85 -4.27 1.93
N THR A 44 -22.29 -5.53 1.83
CA THR A 44 -23.03 -6.16 2.92
C THR A 44 -22.08 -6.36 4.10
N ASP A 45 -22.53 -5.99 5.31
CA ASP A 45 -21.78 -6.27 6.54
C ASP A 45 -21.94 -7.76 6.90
N GLY A 46 -20.83 -8.50 6.81
CA GLY A 46 -20.75 -9.92 7.16
C GLY A 46 -20.49 -10.17 8.64
N GLY A 47 -20.32 -9.10 9.43
CA GLY A 47 -19.94 -9.15 10.84
C GLY A 47 -18.48 -9.54 11.04
N VAL A 48 -18.10 -9.67 12.30
CA VAL A 48 -16.77 -10.15 12.69
C VAL A 48 -16.76 -11.68 12.65
N ILE A 49 -15.80 -12.25 11.92
CA ILE A 49 -15.60 -13.70 11.83
C ILE A 49 -14.43 -14.14 12.69
N ASP A 50 -14.48 -15.38 13.16
CA ASP A 50 -13.42 -15.98 13.96
C ASP A 50 -12.24 -16.38 13.07
N ILE A 51 -11.51 -15.37 12.59
CA ILE A 51 -10.21 -15.47 11.92
C ILE A 51 -9.30 -14.47 12.61
N GLN A 52 -8.25 -14.99 13.24
CA GLN A 52 -7.28 -14.16 13.94
C GLN A 52 -6.10 -13.81 13.04
N VAL A 53 -5.81 -12.52 12.98
CA VAL A 53 -4.75 -11.92 12.18
C VAL A 53 -3.62 -11.50 13.09
N TYR A 54 -2.42 -12.00 12.81
CA TYR A 54 -1.20 -11.66 13.53
C TYR A 54 -0.29 -10.84 12.63
N ARG A 55 0.33 -9.82 13.19
CA ARG A 55 1.42 -9.11 12.54
C ARG A 55 2.76 -9.63 13.06
N ASP A 56 3.67 -9.97 12.15
CA ASP A 56 5.06 -10.30 12.44
C ASP A 56 5.96 -9.31 11.69
N VAL A 57 6.39 -8.24 12.37
CA VAL A 57 7.22 -7.14 11.85
C VAL A 57 6.74 -6.59 10.50
N THR A 58 7.12 -7.25 9.39
CA THR A 58 6.82 -6.90 8.01
C THR A 58 5.76 -7.75 7.31
N THR A 59 5.22 -8.79 7.95
CA THR A 59 4.21 -9.68 7.40
C THR A 59 2.94 -9.68 8.25
N LEU A 60 1.84 -10.07 7.60
CA LEU A 60 0.55 -10.33 8.19
C LEU A 60 0.23 -11.81 7.97
N GLU A 61 -0.16 -12.52 9.02
CA GLU A 61 -0.43 -13.95 8.99
C GLU A 61 -1.81 -14.24 9.58
N PHE A 62 -2.57 -15.12 8.95
CA PHE A 62 -3.82 -15.63 9.52
C PHE A 62 -4.13 -17.02 8.97
N THR A 63 -5.04 -17.72 9.65
CA THR A 63 -5.59 -18.99 9.19
C THR A 63 -7.09 -18.86 9.09
N ASN A 64 -7.69 -19.34 8.00
CA ASN A 64 -9.13 -19.45 7.91
C ASN A 64 -9.63 -20.57 8.83
N THR A 65 -9.97 -20.22 10.06
CA THR A 65 -10.52 -21.13 11.09
C THR A 65 -12.02 -21.39 10.93
N THR A 66 -12.65 -20.78 9.92
CA THR A 66 -14.07 -20.99 9.62
C THR A 66 -14.28 -22.18 8.66
N ALA A 67 -15.52 -22.67 8.57
CA ALA A 67 -15.91 -23.65 7.56
C ALA A 67 -16.21 -23.04 6.17
N ARG A 68 -16.03 -21.72 6.01
CA ARG A 68 -16.37 -20.99 4.79
C ARG A 68 -15.17 -20.91 3.86
N ARG A 69 -15.44 -21.02 2.56
CA ARG A 69 -14.50 -20.70 1.50
C ARG A 69 -14.69 -19.24 1.10
N PHE A 70 -13.60 -18.50 0.92
CA PHE A 70 -13.63 -17.14 0.41
C PHE A 70 -13.02 -17.12 -0.99
N GLU A 71 -13.76 -16.63 -1.98
CA GLU A 71 -13.32 -16.56 -3.38
C GLU A 71 -13.05 -15.10 -3.76
N ASP A 72 -12.09 -14.90 -4.67
CA ASP A 72 -11.62 -13.59 -5.14
C ASP A 72 -11.43 -12.58 -4.00
N ALA A 73 -10.90 -13.06 -2.88
CA ALA A 73 -10.89 -12.30 -1.66
C ALA A 73 -9.86 -11.17 -1.70
N THR A 74 -10.18 -10.05 -1.07
CA THR A 74 -9.28 -8.91 -0.86
C THR A 74 -9.17 -8.64 0.64
N VAL A 75 -7.94 -8.57 1.15
CA VAL A 75 -7.70 -8.15 2.53
C VAL A 75 -7.54 -6.64 2.57
N TRP A 76 -8.23 -6.01 3.51
CA TRP A 76 -8.22 -4.57 3.75
C TRP A 76 -7.62 -4.27 5.11
N LEU A 77 -6.74 -3.27 5.15
CA LEU A 77 -6.13 -2.76 6.37
C LEU A 77 -6.51 -1.29 6.54
N ASN A 78 -6.98 -0.96 7.74
CA ASN A 78 -7.32 0.41 8.15
C ASN A 78 -8.21 1.16 7.14
N GLN A 79 -9.14 0.45 6.46
CA GLN A 79 -10.06 1.02 5.46
C GLN A 79 -9.37 1.77 4.30
N ARG A 80 -8.08 1.49 4.07
CA ARG A 80 -7.28 2.27 3.11
C ARG A 80 -6.41 1.39 2.24
N PHE A 81 -5.68 0.46 2.84
CA PHE A 81 -4.71 -0.35 2.10
C PHE A 81 -5.31 -1.71 1.81
N SER A 82 -5.21 -2.14 0.56
CA SER A 82 -5.78 -3.40 0.10
C SER A 82 -4.76 -4.31 -0.53
N ARG A 83 -5.05 -5.60 -0.50
CA ARG A 83 -4.33 -6.62 -1.25
C ARG A 83 -5.26 -7.77 -1.66
N PRO A 84 -5.38 -8.06 -2.96
CA PRO A 84 -6.02 -9.29 -3.43
C PRO A 84 -5.24 -10.53 -3.00
N VAL A 85 -5.95 -11.54 -2.52
CA VAL A 85 -5.37 -12.81 -2.02
C VAL A 85 -5.97 -14.06 -2.69
N GLY A 86 -6.93 -13.88 -3.59
CA GLY A 86 -7.55 -14.97 -4.33
C GLY A 86 -8.43 -15.85 -3.45
N THR A 87 -8.38 -17.16 -3.65
CA THR A 87 -9.18 -18.12 -2.86
C THR A 87 -8.51 -18.48 -1.55
N ILE A 88 -9.28 -18.46 -0.46
CA ILE A 88 -8.89 -18.93 0.86
C ILE A 88 -9.80 -20.10 1.26
N GLU A 89 -9.22 -21.29 1.31
CA GLU A 89 -9.91 -22.52 1.73
C GLU A 89 -10.07 -22.60 3.25
N PRO A 90 -11.07 -23.35 3.76
CA PRO A 90 -11.14 -23.72 5.17
C PRO A 90 -9.85 -24.37 5.64
N GLY A 91 -9.29 -23.89 6.75
CA GLY A 91 -8.03 -24.36 7.33
C GLY A 91 -6.76 -23.84 6.66
N GLN A 92 -6.86 -23.07 5.56
CA GLN A 92 -5.70 -22.53 4.88
C GLN A 92 -5.05 -21.40 5.68
N SER A 93 -3.73 -21.48 5.87
CA SER A 93 -2.92 -20.37 6.39
C SER A 93 -2.42 -19.48 5.25
N VAL A 94 -2.52 -18.17 5.46
CA VAL A 94 -2.12 -17.14 4.51
C VAL A 94 -1.08 -16.25 5.18
N THR A 95 0.02 -15.99 4.47
CA THR A 95 1.08 -15.07 4.89
C THR A 95 1.25 -14.00 3.82
N LEU A 96 1.11 -12.75 4.23
CA LEU A 96 1.06 -11.60 3.34
C LEU A 96 2.14 -10.58 3.71
N PRO A 97 3.07 -10.24 2.79
CA PRO A 97 3.95 -9.10 3.03
C PRO A 97 3.15 -7.80 3.14
N LEU A 98 3.34 -7.05 4.22
CA LEU A 98 2.66 -5.77 4.45
C LEU A 98 2.99 -4.74 3.35
N ARG A 99 4.18 -4.81 2.76
CA ARG A 99 4.61 -3.90 1.69
C ARG A 99 3.83 -4.04 0.38
N GLU A 100 3.07 -5.13 0.22
CA GLU A 100 2.24 -5.38 -0.96
C GLU A 100 0.82 -4.80 -0.80
N PHE A 101 0.48 -4.30 0.39
CA PHE A 101 -0.76 -3.57 0.61
C PHE A 101 -0.61 -2.13 0.11
N VAL A 102 -1.56 -1.71 -0.72
CA VAL A 102 -1.51 -0.42 -1.42
C VAL A 102 -2.82 0.31 -1.26
N ASP A 103 -2.77 1.63 -1.22
CA ASP A 103 -3.98 2.46 -1.26
C ASP A 103 -4.38 2.85 -2.68
N GLU A 104 -5.46 3.63 -2.80
CA GLU A 104 -5.99 4.12 -4.07
C GLU A 104 -5.00 4.98 -4.89
N PHE A 105 -4.00 5.57 -4.24
CA PHE A 105 -2.98 6.39 -4.87
C PHE A 105 -1.71 5.60 -5.20
N GLY A 106 -1.65 4.31 -4.83
CA GLY A 106 -0.49 3.44 -4.98
C GLY A 106 0.55 3.58 -3.88
N ASP A 107 0.24 4.29 -2.78
CA ASP A 107 1.12 4.33 -1.61
C ASP A 107 1.11 2.96 -0.93
N THR A 108 2.30 2.49 -0.54
CA THR A 108 2.47 1.20 0.14
C THR A 108 2.36 1.34 1.65
N PHE A 109 1.77 0.33 2.29
CA PHE A 109 1.69 0.26 3.75
C PHE A 109 3.09 0.21 4.37
N ARG A 110 3.34 1.05 5.40
CA ARG A 110 4.66 1.12 6.04
C ARG A 110 4.83 -0.02 7.02
N ALA A 111 5.33 -1.13 6.50
CA ALA A 111 5.61 -2.34 7.26
C ALA A 111 6.67 -2.14 8.37
N GLY A 112 7.58 -1.16 8.20
CA GLY A 112 8.76 -1.01 9.06
C GLY A 112 9.90 -1.97 8.66
N GLY A 113 10.67 -2.39 9.66
CA GLY A 113 11.83 -3.28 9.53
C GLY A 113 13.12 -2.66 10.09
N PHE A 114 14.18 -3.47 10.15
CA PHE A 114 15.45 -3.08 10.80
C PHE A 114 16.10 -1.81 10.20
N PHE A 115 15.93 -1.57 8.90
CA PHE A 115 16.46 -0.40 8.19
C PHE A 115 15.38 0.64 7.85
N ALA A 116 14.22 0.60 8.50
CA ALA A 116 13.17 1.57 8.25
C ALA A 116 13.58 2.95 8.76
N THR A 117 13.47 3.96 7.89
CA THR A 117 13.76 5.36 8.22
C THR A 117 12.56 6.10 8.83
N ARG A 118 11.41 5.44 8.87
CA ARG A 118 10.13 5.97 9.36
C ARG A 118 9.45 4.92 10.22
N ASP A 119 8.62 5.40 11.15
CA ASP A 119 7.83 4.53 12.00
C ASP A 119 6.86 3.67 11.18
N PRO A 120 6.65 2.41 11.59
CA PRO A 120 5.68 1.53 10.95
C PRO A 120 4.25 2.02 11.18
N ASP A 121 3.40 1.90 10.16
CA ASP A 121 1.97 2.16 10.32
C ASP A 121 1.36 1.05 11.20
N PRO A 122 0.51 1.38 12.20
CA PRO A 122 -0.16 0.37 13.00
C PRO A 122 -1.25 -0.33 12.20
N VAL A 123 -1.46 -1.63 12.44
CA VAL A 123 -2.64 -2.35 11.94
C VAL A 123 -3.69 -2.26 13.03
N VAL A 124 -4.68 -1.37 12.86
CA VAL A 124 -5.76 -1.15 13.85
C VAL A 124 -7.08 -1.79 13.42
N LEU A 125 -7.21 -2.11 12.13
CA LEU A 125 -8.36 -2.78 11.57
C LEU A 125 -7.91 -3.68 10.42
N ALA A 126 -8.40 -4.92 10.42
CA ALA A 126 -8.23 -5.86 9.33
C ALA A 126 -9.61 -6.39 8.93
N GLN A 127 -9.88 -6.40 7.62
CA GLN A 127 -11.15 -6.85 7.05
C GLN A 127 -10.88 -7.74 5.83
N LEU A 128 -11.85 -8.60 5.52
CA LEU A 128 -11.84 -9.48 4.36
C LEU A 128 -13.06 -9.19 3.51
N GLU A 129 -12.84 -8.74 2.28
CA GLU A 129 -13.86 -8.61 1.25
C GLU A 129 -13.93 -9.91 0.46
N SER A 130 -15.12 -10.49 0.31
CA SER A 130 -15.38 -11.61 -0.61
C SER A 130 -16.86 -11.66 -0.98
N GLY A 131 -17.16 -11.89 -2.26
CA GLY A 131 -18.54 -12.07 -2.73
C GLY A 131 -19.48 -10.88 -2.46
N GLY A 132 -18.95 -9.64 -2.41
CA GLY A 132 -19.74 -8.45 -2.10
C GLY A 132 -20.08 -8.28 -0.60
N VAL A 133 -19.44 -9.07 0.26
CA VAL A 133 -19.57 -8.99 1.72
C VAL A 133 -18.23 -8.57 2.31
N MET A 134 -18.27 -7.69 3.31
CA MET A 134 -17.12 -7.28 4.10
C MET A 134 -17.18 -7.96 5.48
N TYR A 135 -16.15 -8.71 5.83
CA TYR A 135 -16.03 -9.37 7.12
C TYR A 135 -14.96 -8.69 7.98
N GLY A 136 -15.26 -8.42 9.24
CA GLY A 136 -14.26 -7.99 10.21
C GLY A 136 -13.38 -9.16 10.65
N LEU A 137 -12.07 -8.94 10.77
CA LEU A 137 -11.12 -9.92 11.28
C LEU A 137 -10.65 -9.53 12.69
N LEU A 138 -10.31 -10.52 13.50
CA LEU A 138 -9.83 -10.31 14.86
C LEU A 138 -8.33 -10.02 14.83
N LEU A 139 -7.90 -8.87 15.35
CA LEU A 139 -6.48 -8.60 15.52
C LEU A 139 -5.94 -9.38 16.72
N GLY A 140 -5.00 -10.28 16.46
CA GLY A 140 -4.16 -10.90 17.47
C GLY A 140 -3.05 -9.96 17.93
N GLY A 141 -2.61 -10.14 19.18
CA GLY A 141 -1.43 -9.45 19.68
C GLY A 141 -0.18 -9.80 18.87
N ASN A 142 0.91 -9.03 19.05
CA ASN A 142 2.20 -9.34 18.43
C ASN A 142 2.62 -10.77 18.79
N ARG A 143 2.85 -11.60 17.78
CA ARG A 143 3.41 -12.94 17.98
C ARG A 143 4.90 -12.76 18.26
N ILE A 144 5.27 -12.71 19.55
CA ILE A 144 6.69 -12.78 19.95
C ILE A 144 7.10 -14.24 19.76
N LYS A 145 7.89 -14.51 18.71
CA LYS A 145 8.57 -15.79 18.53
C LYS A 145 9.80 -15.86 19.44
#